data_AF-A0A1V3MZD6-F1
#
_entry.id   AF-A0A1V3MZD6-F1
#
_cell.length_a   1.000
_cell.length_b   1.000
_cell.length_c   1.000
_cell.angle_alpha   90.00
_cell.angle_beta   90.00
_cell.angle_gamma   90.00
#
_symmetry.space_group_name_H-M   'P 1'
#
loop_
_entity.id
_entity.type
_entity.pdbx_description
1 polymer ?
#
loop_
_entity_poly.entity_id
_entity_poly.type
_entity_poly.pdbx_seq_one_letter_code
_entity_poly.pdbx_strand_id
1 'polypeptide(L)'
;MDYTVYSDKQIFELVCKGDERALQHFMSRFWQSLYKTAFHTFQDAEVCQELVQNVFIKIWRNREKIKLKYSIHTYLFSCVRYEVLTASNF
;
A
#
# COMPACT_ATOMS: atom_id res chain seq x y z
N MET A 1 0.09 21.30 -3.66
CA MET A 1 0.87 20.98 -2.45
C MET A 1 2.04 20.15 -2.87
N ASP A 2 3.23 20.48 -2.36
CA ASP A 2 4.41 19.65 -2.54
C ASP A 2 4.40 18.55 -1.46
N TYR A 3 4.05 17.32 -1.83
CA TYR A 3 4.00 16.21 -0.89
C TYR A 3 5.39 15.63 -0.57
N THR A 4 6.46 16.04 -1.29
CA THR A 4 7.80 15.47 -1.15
C THR A 4 8.45 15.77 0.20
N VAL A 5 8.05 16.87 0.84
CA VAL A 5 8.53 17.30 2.17
C VAL A 5 7.81 16.60 3.33
N TYR A 6 6.75 15.84 3.06
CA TYR A 6 5.98 15.14 4.09
C TYR A 6 6.60 13.78 4.39
N SER A 7 6.61 13.44 5.67
CA SER A 7 6.92 12.08 6.12
C SER A 7 5.85 11.09 5.63
N ASP A 8 6.21 9.80 5.59
CA ASP A 8 5.28 8.72 5.22
C ASP A 8 3.99 8.80 6.05
N LYS A 9 4.14 9.01 7.36
CA LYS A 9 3.03 9.11 8.31
C LYS A 9 2.08 10.25 7.93
N GLN A 10 2.61 11.43 7.63
CA GLN A 10 1.77 12.58 7.29
C GLN A 10 1.05 12.39 5.94
N ILE A 11 1.74 11.84 4.93
CA ILE A 11 1.11 11.51 3.65
C ILE A 11 -0.08 10.57 3.89
N PHE A 12 0.11 9.53 4.70
CA PHE A 12 -0.94 8.57 5.00
C PHE A 12 -2.08 9.13 5.86
N GLU A 13 -1.78 10.02 6.80
CA GLU A 13 -2.83 10.74 7.53
C GLU A 13 -3.71 11.56 6.57
N LEU A 14 -3.14 12.16 5.53
CA LEU A 14 -3.89 12.85 4.48
C LEU A 14 -4.72 11.86 3.64
N VAL A 15 -4.16 10.69 3.31
CA VAL A 15 -4.93 9.59 2.68
C VAL A 15 -6.13 9.19 3.55
N CYS A 16 -5.93 9.00 4.86
CA CYS A 16 -7.01 8.66 5.80
C CYS A 16 -8.08 9.76 5.91
N LYS A 17 -7.73 11.02 5.62
CA LYS A 17 -8.65 12.15 5.54
C LYS A 17 -9.35 12.30 4.18
N GLY A 18 -9.06 11.42 3.22
CA GLY A 18 -9.69 11.43 1.89
C GLY A 18 -9.00 12.34 0.86
N ASP A 19 -7.74 12.73 1.07
CA ASP A 19 -6.97 13.44 0.05
C ASP A 19 -6.51 12.48 -1.05
N GLU A 20 -7.17 12.51 -2.21
CA GLU A 20 -6.84 11.69 -3.38
C GLU A 20 -5.46 11.98 -3.96
N ARG A 21 -4.98 13.23 -3.86
CA ARG A 21 -3.63 13.59 -4.35
C ARG A 21 -2.57 13.01 -3.43
N ALA A 22 -2.82 13.00 -2.11
CA ALA A 22 -1.98 12.30 -1.16
C ALA A 22 -1.96 10.79 -1.46
N LEU A 23 -3.08 10.18 -1.88
CA LEU A 23 -3.12 8.78 -2.29
C LEU A 23 -2.25 8.52 -3.52
N GLN A 24 -2.34 9.37 -4.55
CA GLN A 24 -1.50 9.23 -5.75
C GLN A 24 -0.01 9.30 -5.40
N HIS A 25 0.37 10.25 -4.55
CA HIS A 25 1.74 10.38 -4.09
C HIS A 25 2.18 9.16 -3.26
N PHE A 26 1.32 8.71 -2.33
CA PHE A 26 1.52 7.50 -1.54
C PHE A 26 1.76 6.28 -2.43
N MET A 27 0.90 6.06 -3.43
CA MET A 27 1.05 4.97 -4.39
C MET A 27 2.40 5.06 -5.11
N SER A 28 2.75 6.21 -5.69
CA SER A 28 4.04 6.37 -6.38
C SER A 28 5.24 6.06 -5.50
N ARG A 29 5.18 6.42 -4.21
CA ARG A 29 6.28 6.26 -3.26
C ARG A 29 6.48 4.80 -2.82
N PHE A 30 5.39 4.06 -2.63
CA PHE A 30 5.45 2.69 -2.10
C PHE A 30 5.31 1.59 -3.16
N TRP A 31 4.81 1.91 -4.35
CA TRP A 31 4.53 0.94 -5.41
C TRP A 31 5.72 0.01 -5.70
N GLN A 32 6.88 0.59 -5.99
CA GLN A 32 8.06 -0.19 -6.37
C GLN A 32 8.53 -1.14 -5.26
N SER A 33 8.48 -0.70 -4.00
CA SER A 33 8.87 -1.53 -2.86
C SER A 33 7.91 -2.71 -2.68
N LEU A 34 6.60 -2.47 -2.75
CA LEU A 34 5.60 -3.54 -2.59
C LEU A 34 5.63 -4.51 -3.76
N TYR A 35 5.79 -4.01 -4.98
CA TYR A 35 5.94 -4.84 -6.17
C TYR A 35 7.15 -5.76 -6.05
N LYS A 36 8.32 -5.24 -5.64
CA LYS A 36 9.52 -6.08 -5.43
C LYS A 36 9.28 -7.18 -4.40
N THR A 37 8.58 -6.87 -3.31
CA THR A 37 8.22 -7.86 -2.29
C THR A 37 7.30 -8.94 -2.84
N ALA A 38 6.23 -8.56 -3.55
CA ALA A 38 5.30 -9.52 -4.14
C ALA A 38 5.99 -10.39 -5.21
N PHE A 39 6.82 -9.78 -6.06
CA PHE A 39 7.51 -10.46 -7.15
C PHE A 39 8.53 -11.48 -6.65
N HIS A 40 9.16 -11.23 -5.50
CA HIS A 40 10.02 -12.21 -4.86
C HIS A 40 9.28 -13.52 -4.50
N THR A 41 7.96 -13.45 -4.27
CA THR A 41 7.14 -14.62 -3.92
C THR A 41 6.43 -15.24 -5.12
N PHE A 42 5.78 -14.43 -5.96
CA PHE A 42 4.94 -14.96 -7.03
C PHE A 42 5.65 -15.15 -8.36
N GLN A 43 6.74 -14.41 -8.61
CA GLN A 43 7.49 -14.43 -9.88
C GLN A 43 6.65 -14.20 -11.15
N ASP A 44 5.42 -13.73 -11.00
CA ASP A 44 4.50 -13.39 -12.07
C ASP A 44 4.20 -11.89 -12.00
N ALA A 45 4.49 -11.17 -13.08
CA ALA A 45 4.36 -9.72 -13.12
C ALA A 45 2.90 -9.26 -13.05
N GLU A 46 1.97 -9.96 -13.70
CA GLU A 46 0.55 -9.60 -13.75
C GLU A 46 -0.07 -9.78 -12.37
N VAL A 47 0.15 -10.95 -11.75
CA VAL A 47 -0.31 -11.24 -10.39
C VAL A 47 0.26 -10.23 -9.39
N CYS A 48 1.53 -9.86 -9.52
CA CYS A 48 2.15 -8.88 -8.62
C CYS A 48 1.58 -7.47 -8.80
N GLN A 49 1.31 -7.05 -10.03
CA GLN A 49 0.67 -5.75 -10.28
C GLN A 49 -0.73 -5.70 -9.69
N GLU A 50 -1.53 -6.74 -9.91
CA GLU A 50 -2.89 -6.84 -9.40
C GLU A 50 -2.90 -6.85 -7.86
N LEU A 51 -2.02 -7.63 -7.23
CA LEU A 51 -1.90 -7.70 -5.78
C LEU A 51 -1.59 -6.33 -5.18
N VAL A 52 -0.58 -5.63 -5.72
CA VAL A 52 -0.19 -4.31 -5.22
C VAL A 52 -1.31 -3.29 -5.43
N GLN A 53 -2.00 -3.32 -6.57
CA GLN A 53 -3.21 -2.51 -6.80
C GLN A 53 -4.28 -2.79 -5.75
N ASN A 54 -4.57 -4.06 -5.48
CA ASN A 54 -5.58 -4.47 -4.50
C ASN A 54 -5.24 -3.98 -3.08
N VAL A 55 -3.97 -3.97 -2.69
CA VAL A 55 -3.53 -3.37 -1.42
C VAL A 55 -3.91 -1.89 -1.34
N PHE A 56 -3.59 -1.10 -2.37
CA PHE A 56 -3.93 0.33 -2.37
C PHE A 56 -5.43 0.58 -2.41
N ILE A 57 -6.20 -0.23 -3.16
CA ILE A 57 -7.67 -0.16 -3.19
C ILE A 57 -8.25 -0.46 -1.80
N LYS A 58 -7.76 -1.50 -1.12
CA LYS A 58 -8.19 -1.85 0.24
C LYS A 58 -7.86 -0.75 1.24
N ILE A 59 -6.71 -0.10 1.11
CA ILE A 59 -6.33 1.05 1.92
C ILE A 59 -7.31 2.19 1.70
N TRP A 60 -7.57 2.58 0.46
CA TRP A 60 -8.49 3.68 0.14
C TRP A 60 -9.91 3.42 0.62
N ARG A 61 -10.43 2.21 0.41
CA ARG A 61 -11.77 1.80 0.87
C ARG A 61 -11.91 1.83 2.38
N ASN A 62 -10.85 1.51 3.12
CA ASN A 62 -10.88 1.44 4.58
C ASN A 62 -10.23 2.65 5.26
N ARG A 63 -9.84 3.69 4.51
CA ARG A 63 -8.98 4.81 4.95
C ARG A 63 -9.42 5.45 6.28
N GLU A 64 -10.72 5.61 6.49
CA GLU A 64 -11.30 6.23 7.68
C GLU A 64 -11.22 5.35 8.93
N LYS A 65 -11.05 4.03 8.74
CA LYS A 65 -11.01 3.02 9.82
C LYS A 65 -9.58 2.61 10.18
N ILE A 66 -8.59 2.93 9.33
CA ILE A 66 -7.22 2.48 9.56
C ILE A 66 -6.60 3.27 10.71
N LYS A 67 -6.18 2.54 11.75
CA LYS A 67 -5.37 3.07 12.85
C LYS A 67 -3.95 2.53 12.71
N LEU A 68 -3.03 3.41 12.37
CA LEU A 68 -1.63 3.05 12.22
C LEU A 68 -1.00 2.79 13.60
N LYS A 69 -0.73 1.51 13.92
CA LYS A 69 -0.10 1.09 15.18
C LYS A 69 1.43 1.10 15.13
N TYR A 70 2.00 0.91 13.95
CA TYR A 70 3.45 0.80 13.70
C TYR A 70 3.88 1.73 12.56
N SER A 71 5.01 1.47 11.91
CA SER A 71 5.39 2.21 10.71
C SER A 71 4.49 1.87 9.51
N ILE A 72 4.44 2.77 8.52
CA ILE A 72 3.74 2.52 7.25
C ILE A 72 4.33 1.33 6.51
N HIS A 73 5.66 1.22 6.49
CA HIS A 73 6.34 0.09 5.88
C HIS A 73 5.89 -1.24 6.51
N THR A 74 5.80 -1.30 7.84
CA THR A 74 5.30 -2.49 8.56
C THR A 74 3.86 -2.79 8.17
N TYR A 75 2.99 -1.78 8.16
CA TYR A 75 1.58 -1.95 7.79
C TYR A 75 1.41 -2.46 6.36
N LEU A 76 2.06 -1.82 5.39
CA LEU A 76 2.00 -2.21 3.97
C LEU A 76 2.56 -3.61 3.73
N PHE A 77 3.66 -3.96 4.40
CA PHE A 77 4.23 -5.30 4.32
C PHE A 77 3.27 -6.35 4.88
N SER A 78 2.57 -6.07 5.99
CA SER A 78 1.51 -6.94 6.50
C SER A 78 0.36 -7.10 5.52
N CYS A 79 -0.06 -6.03 4.83
CA CYS A 79 -1.08 -6.10 3.79
C CYS A 79 -0.64 -7.02 2.64
N VAL A 80 0.56 -6.82 2.09
CA VAL A 80 1.08 -7.67 1.00
C VAL A 80 1.17 -9.13 1.43
N ARG A 81 1.70 -9.43 2.63
CA ARG A 81 1.74 -10.81 3.13
C ARG A 81 0.36 -11.44 3.30
N TYR A 82 -0.63 -10.66 3.75
CA TYR A 82 -1.99 -11.14 3.87
C TYR A 82 -2.59 -11.48 2.50
N GLU A 83 -2.40 -10.63 1.49
CA GLU A 83 -2.80 -10.94 0.11
C GLU A 83 -2.07 -12.19 -0.41
N VAL A 84 -0.76 -12.31 -0.13
CA VAL A 84 0.04 -13.47 -0.54
C VAL A 84 -0.57 -14.76 0.00
N LEU A 85 -0.80 -14.82 1.31
CA LEU A 85 -1.37 -16.00 1.99
C LEU A 85 -2.78 -16.33 1.50
N THR A 86 -3.58 -15.33 1.14
CA THR A 86 -4.94 -15.53 0.65
C THR A 86 -4.95 -16.04 -0.79
N ALA A 87 -4.01 -15.60 -1.62
CA ALA A 87 -3.87 -16.02 -3.01
C ALA A 87 -3.26 -17.43 -3.17
N SER A 88 -2.45 -17.89 -2.20
CA SER A 88 -1.86 -19.24 -2.22
C SER A 88 -2.83 -20.40 -1.92
N ASN A 89 -4.12 -20.12 -1.66
CA ASN A 89 -5.15 -21.12 -1.41
C ASN A 89 -5.98 -21.49 -2.66
N PHE A 90 -5.46 -21.22 -3.86
CA PHE A 90 -6.07 -21.60 -5.14
C PHE A 90 -5.23 -22.65 -5.87
#